data_AF-A0A5B8RIU9-F1
#
_entry.id   AF-A0A5B8RIU9-F1
#
_cell.length_a   1.000
_cell.length_b   1.000
_cell.length_c   1.000
_cell.angle_alpha   90.00
_cell.angle_beta   90.00
_cell.angle_gamma   90.00
#
_symmetry.space_group_name_H-M   'P 1'
#
loop_
_entity.id
_entity.type
_entity.pdbx_description
1 polymer ?
#
loop_
_entity_poly.entity_id
_entity_poly.type
_entity_poly.pdbx_seq_one_letter_code
_entity_poly.pdbx_strand_id
1 'polypeptide(L)'
;MQMERWGQLDMDAAVDEAVARTYRPDLYREAAADLGLPAPQADWKEEGVHAGGWQLETATAPIPMGADRFFDGAHFDPKDPAACLRGPGVGADGV
;
A
#
# COMPACT_ATOMS: atom_id res chain seq x y z
N MET A 1 -1.76 -6.82 -9.07
CA MET A 1 -1.43 -6.94 -7.62
C MET A 1 -0.51 -8.14 -7.37
N GLN A 2 0.16 -8.26 -6.21
CA GLN A 2 1.10 -9.37 -5.94
C GLN A 2 0.47 -10.77 -6.07
N MET A 3 -0.81 -10.93 -5.73
CA MET A 3 -1.52 -12.21 -5.87
C MET A 3 -1.74 -12.60 -7.34
N GLU A 4 -1.97 -11.62 -8.21
CA GLU A 4 -2.02 -11.80 -9.67
C GLU A 4 -0.63 -12.11 -10.24
N ARG A 5 0.42 -11.45 -9.74
CA ARG A 5 1.83 -11.74 -10.12
C ARG A 5 2.19 -13.22 -9.92
N TRP A 6 1.63 -13.83 -8.86
CA TRP A 6 1.86 -15.23 -8.52
C TRP A 6 0.73 -16.17 -8.97
N GLY A 7 -0.20 -15.70 -9.81
CA GLY A 7 -1.26 -16.52 -10.41
C GLY A 7 -2.31 -17.04 -9.42
N GLN A 8 -2.49 -16.38 -8.27
CA GLN A 8 -3.45 -16.80 -7.23
C GLN A 8 -4.87 -16.30 -7.51
N LEU A 9 -4.99 -15.17 -8.20
CA LEU A 9 -6.27 -14.58 -8.59
C LEU A 9 -6.07 -13.64 -9.77
N ASP A 10 -7.08 -13.58 -10.64
CA ASP A 10 -7.15 -12.57 -11.68
C ASP A 10 -7.74 -11.29 -11.08
N MET A 11 -7.13 -10.14 -11.38
CA MET A 11 -7.69 -8.86 -10.95
C MET A 11 -8.85 -8.49 -11.85
N ASP A 12 -10.05 -8.55 -11.28
CA ASP A 12 -11.28 -8.13 -11.93
C ASP A 12 -12.12 -7.23 -11.00
N ALA A 13 -13.24 -6.76 -11.53
CA ALA A 13 -14.15 -5.88 -10.80
C ALA A 13 -14.73 -6.53 -9.52
N ALA A 14 -14.86 -7.86 -9.47
CA ALA A 14 -15.36 -8.55 -8.29
C ALA A 14 -14.33 -8.51 -7.16
N VAL A 15 -13.03 -8.58 -7.47
CA VAL A 15 -11.99 -8.42 -6.46
C VAL A 15 -11.90 -6.97 -5.96
N ASP A 16 -12.03 -5.98 -6.83
CA ASP A 16 -12.09 -4.56 -6.41
C ASP A 16 -13.24 -4.31 -5.43
N GLU A 17 -14.43 -4.86 -5.72
CA GLU A 17 -15.58 -4.79 -4.82
C GLU A 17 -15.30 -5.49 -3.48
N ALA A 18 -14.69 -6.69 -3.53
CA ALA A 18 -14.34 -7.43 -2.33
C ALA A 18 -13.36 -6.66 -1.44
N VAL A 19 -12.34 -6.01 -2.03
CA VAL A 19 -11.39 -5.15 -1.31
C VAL A 19 -12.12 -3.98 -0.67
N ALA A 20 -12.96 -3.26 -1.42
CA ALA A 20 -13.69 -2.10 -0.91
C ALA A 20 -14.66 -2.45 0.24
N ARG A 21 -15.22 -3.66 0.23
CA ARG A 21 -16.10 -4.14 1.32
C ARG A 21 -15.34 -4.64 2.54
N THR A 22 -14.09 -5.07 2.36
CA THR A 22 -13.29 -5.71 3.42
C THR A 22 -12.41 -4.70 4.15
N TYR A 23 -11.79 -3.77 3.42
CA TYR A 23 -10.97 -2.72 4.02
C TYR A 23 -11.87 -1.58 4.53
N ARG A 24 -11.95 -1.45 5.86
CA ARG A 24 -12.76 -0.44 6.57
C ARG A 24 -11.90 0.53 7.39
N PRO A 25 -11.08 1.38 6.72
CA PRO A 25 -10.24 2.35 7.42
C PRO A 25 -11.05 3.40 8.20
N ASP A 26 -12.31 3.61 7.83
CA ASP A 26 -13.26 4.43 8.56
C ASP A 26 -13.53 3.92 9.98
N LEU A 27 -13.73 2.61 10.17
CA LEU A 27 -13.90 2.01 11.50
C LEU A 27 -12.63 2.13 12.35
N TYR A 28 -11.46 1.99 11.72
CA TYR A 28 -10.19 2.21 12.41
C TYR A 28 -10.04 3.67 12.85
N ARG A 29 -10.39 4.63 11.99
CA ARG A 29 -10.34 6.06 12.33
C ARG A 29 -11.28 6.42 13.48
N GLU A 30 -12.48 5.83 13.52
CA GLU A 30 -13.42 6.01 14.63
C GLU A 30 -12.81 5.54 15.95
N ALA A 31 -12.29 4.31 15.99
CA ALA A 31 -11.64 3.77 17.19
C ALA A 31 -10.39 4.57 17.60
N ALA A 32 -9.59 5.02 16.63
CA ALA A 32 -8.41 5.84 16.91
C ALA A 32 -8.80 7.20 17.51
N ALA A 33 -9.90 7.81 17.04
CA ALA A 33 -10.42 9.05 17.57
C ALA A 33 -10.86 8.92 19.03
N ASP A 34 -11.56 7.82 19.37
CA ASP A 34 -11.98 7.53 20.75
C ASP A 34 -10.78 7.39 21.71
N LEU A 35 -9.63 6.97 21.20
CA LEU A 35 -8.39 6.83 21.96
C LEU A 35 -7.48 8.08 21.91
N GLY A 36 -7.86 9.11 21.16
CA GLY A 36 -7.04 10.30 20.95
C GLY A 36 -5.75 10.03 20.17
N LEU A 37 -5.73 8.99 19.33
CA LEU A 37 -4.58 8.62 18.51
C LEU A 37 -4.68 9.25 17.11
N PRO A 38 -3.54 9.65 16.51
CA PRO A 38 -3.54 10.14 15.14
C PRO A 38 -3.85 9.01 14.15
N ALA A 39 -4.58 9.34 13.09
CA ALA A 39 -4.95 8.39 12.04
C ALA A 39 -4.81 9.00 10.64
N PRO A 40 -4.38 8.22 9.62
CA PRO A 40 -4.33 8.67 8.23
C PRO A 40 -5.70 9.11 7.71
N GLN A 41 -5.72 10.21 6.95
CA GLN A 41 -6.93 10.68 6.26
C GLN A 41 -7.08 10.09 4.86
N ALA A 42 -5.98 9.65 4.24
CA ALA A 42 -6.02 8.93 2.98
C ALA A 42 -6.19 7.43 3.21
N ASP A 43 -6.99 6.78 2.36
CA ASP A 43 -7.18 5.32 2.39
C ASP A 43 -6.10 4.56 1.62
N TRP A 44 -5.26 5.29 0.88
CA TRP A 44 -4.20 4.76 0.04
C TRP A 44 -2.89 5.46 0.36
N LYS A 45 -1.79 4.70 0.25
CA LYS A 45 -0.43 5.19 0.45
C LYS A 45 0.47 4.62 -0.64
N GLU A 46 1.30 5.47 -1.22
CA GLU A 46 2.40 5.02 -2.08
C GLU A 46 3.50 4.37 -1.22
N GLU A 47 4.24 3.42 -1.80
CA GLU A 47 5.34 2.73 -1.12
C GLU A 47 6.60 2.76 -2.00
N GLY A 48 7.79 2.80 -1.41
CA GLY A 48 9.05 2.88 -2.15
C GLY A 48 9.63 4.29 -2.34
N VAL A 49 9.01 5.32 -1.75
CA VAL A 49 9.33 6.74 -1.99
C VAL A 49 10.42 7.26 -1.03
N HIS A 50 10.38 6.84 0.23
CA HIS A 50 11.13 7.42 1.34
C HIS A 50 12.30 6.52 1.75
N ALA A 51 13.52 7.01 1.54
CA ALA A 51 14.76 6.31 1.92
C ALA A 51 15.05 6.28 3.44
N GLY A 52 14.35 7.12 4.19
CA GLY A 52 14.55 7.37 5.62
C GLY A 52 13.22 7.69 6.30
N GLY A 53 13.27 7.99 7.59
CA GLY A 53 12.09 8.40 8.33
C GLY A 53 11.46 9.67 7.75
N TRP A 54 10.14 9.73 7.76
CA TRP A 54 9.34 10.83 7.21
C TRP A 54 8.11 11.08 8.08
N GLN A 55 7.35 12.13 7.78
CA GLN A 55 6.11 12.44 8.48
C GLN A 55 4.94 12.37 7.51
N LEU A 56 3.92 11.60 7.89
CA LEU A 56 2.64 11.61 7.19
C LEU A 56 1.83 12.81 7.68
N GLU A 57 1.80 13.85 6.86
CA GLU A 57 1.06 15.09 7.13
C GLU A 57 -0.43 14.95 6.84
N THR A 58 -0.81 14.06 5.91
CA THR A 58 -2.22 13.79 5.55
C THR A 58 -2.87 12.85 6.58
N ALA A 59 -2.96 13.34 7.81
CA ALA A 59 -3.46 12.62 8.98
C ALA A 59 -4.16 13.61 9.95
N THR A 60 -4.91 13.09 10.91
CA THR A 60 -5.58 13.93 11.93
C THR A 60 -4.60 14.70 12.82
N ALA A 61 -3.37 14.18 12.96
CA ALA A 61 -2.17 14.89 13.40
C ALA A 61 -0.94 14.19 12.77
N PRO A 62 0.23 14.86 12.66
CA PRO A 62 1.40 14.28 12.00
C PRO A 62 1.81 12.94 12.60
N ILE A 63 2.01 11.93 11.73
CA ILE A 63 2.42 10.58 12.14
C ILE A 63 3.87 10.35 11.71
N PRO A 64 4.80 10.02 12.62
CA PRO A 64 6.15 9.64 12.26
C PRO A 64 6.15 8.26 11.58
N MET A 65 6.75 8.18 10.41
CA MET A 65 6.83 6.99 9.57
C MET A 65 8.28 6.56 9.40
N GLY A 66 8.51 5.26 9.26
CA GLY A 66 9.81 4.70 8.89
C GLY A 66 10.09 4.83 7.38
N ALA A 67 11.30 4.45 6.97
CA ALA A 67 11.62 4.30 5.55
C ALA A 67 10.72 3.24 4.91
N ASP A 68 10.30 3.47 3.67
CA ASP A 68 9.44 2.55 2.90
C ASP A 68 10.06 2.09 1.57
N ARG A 69 11.32 2.45 1.32
CA ARG A 69 12.06 2.01 0.14
C ARG A 69 12.15 0.47 0.07
N PHE A 70 11.68 -0.11 -1.02
CA PHE A 70 11.91 -1.52 -1.33
C PHE A 70 13.41 -1.79 -1.62
N PHE A 71 13.86 -3.01 -1.35
CA PHE A 71 15.27 -3.40 -1.50
C PHE A 71 15.79 -3.31 -2.95
N ASP A 72 14.90 -3.47 -3.93
CA ASP A 72 15.17 -3.38 -5.37
C ASP A 72 14.98 -1.96 -5.92
N GLY A 73 14.59 -1.01 -5.06
CA GLY A 73 14.30 0.37 -5.46
C GLY A 73 12.99 0.55 -6.22
N ALA A 74 12.10 -0.45 -6.24
CA ALA A 74 10.79 -0.32 -6.85
C ALA A 74 9.94 0.75 -6.16
N HIS A 75 8.90 1.22 -6.86
CA HIS A 75 7.86 2.12 -6.35
C HIS A 75 6.50 1.49 -6.62
N PHE A 76 5.60 1.62 -5.66
CA PHE A 76 4.22 1.17 -5.76
C PHE A 76 3.28 2.36 -5.65
N ASP A 77 2.57 2.65 -6.74
CA ASP A 77 1.47 3.60 -6.78
C ASP A 77 0.13 2.83 -6.81
N PRO A 78 -0.73 2.96 -5.78
CA PRO A 78 -2.06 2.36 -5.76
C PRO A 78 -2.97 2.78 -6.93
N LYS A 79 -2.68 3.88 -7.63
CA LYS A 79 -3.45 4.35 -8.80
C LYS A 79 -3.02 3.66 -10.11
N ASP A 80 -1.80 3.13 -10.16
CA ASP A 80 -1.32 2.28 -11.27
C ASP A 80 -0.62 1.02 -10.69
N PRO A 81 -1.37 0.12 -10.05
CA PRO A 81 -0.80 -1.07 -9.43
C PRO A 81 -0.22 -2.05 -10.46
N ALA A 82 -0.64 -1.96 -11.73
CA ALA A 82 -0.11 -2.75 -12.83
C ALA A 82 1.33 -2.34 -13.20
N ALA A 83 1.75 -1.09 -12.92
CA ALA A 83 3.14 -0.67 -13.09
C ALA A 83 4.12 -1.49 -12.26
N CYS A 84 3.73 -1.85 -11.04
CA CYS A 84 4.55 -2.65 -10.14
C CYS A 84 4.81 -4.07 -10.69
N LEU A 85 3.88 -4.62 -11.47
CA LEU A 85 4.06 -5.93 -12.14
C LEU A 85 5.13 -5.90 -13.24
N ARG A 86 5.51 -4.71 -13.72
CA ARG A 86 6.49 -4.50 -14.80
C ARG A 86 7.92 -4.29 -14.27
N GLY A 87 8.14 -4.30 -12.95
CA GLY A 87 9.47 -4.26 -12.33
C GLY A 87 10.31 -5.51 -12.66
N PRO A 88 11.64 -5.50 -12.43
CA PRO A 88 12.53 -6.56 -12.91
C PRO A 88 12.05 -7.93 -12.44
N GLY A 89 11.78 -8.81 -13.40
CA GLY A 89 11.36 -10.18 -13.16
C GLY A 89 12.36 -10.88 -12.25
N VAL A 90 11.84 -11.69 -11.31
CA VAL A 90 12.65 -12.71 -10.63
C VAL A 90 13.38 -13.47 -11.73
N GLY A 91 14.72 -13.49 -11.63
CA GLY A 91 15.57 -14.18 -12.58
C GLY A 91 15.07 -15.60 -12.80
N ALA A 92 14.89 -15.97 -14.06
CA ALA A 92 14.98 -17.37 -14.43
C ALA A 92 16.41 -17.79 -14.11
N ASP A 93 16.62 -18.43 -12.96
CA ASP A 93 17.85 -19.16 -12.68
C ASP A 93 17.97 -20.27 -13.73
N GLY A 94 18.81 -19.98 -14.73
CA GLY A 94 19.31 -20.97 -15.67
C GLY A 94 20.35 -21.84 -14.97
N VAL A 95 20.08 -23.15 -14.99
CA VAL A 95 21.05 -24.24 -14.84
C VAL A 95 22.26 -24.04 -15.74
#